data_AF-A0A2D3RIW5-F1
#
_entry.id   AF-A0A2D3RIW5-F1
#
_cell.length_a   1.000
_cell.length_b   1.000
_cell.length_c   1.000
_cell.angle_alpha   90.00
_cell.angle_beta   90.00
_cell.angle_gamma   90.00
#
_symmetry.space_group_name_H-M   'P 1'
#
loop_
_entity.id
_entity.type
_entity.pdbx_description
1 polymer ?
#
loop_
_entity_poly.entity_id
_entity_poly.type
_entity_poly.pdbx_seq_one_letter_code
_entity_poly.pdbx_strand_id
1 'polypeptide(L)'
;MLGVACISLTACEQVQKVAADAAGLPTDKNILFWTDAQRDKAFRMMDVLVPSNTIAAGDNPRELEAGNPLPDSFEVAGERLSIDDYMEQQRLAGMVILQDGKIRKEEYRRDFEQDERWTSFSVAKSLVSTLVGAAIKDGFIKSIDDPLTAYIPELKGSGYDGVTVLQLLTMTSGVKWNEDYADPKSDVALFNNTKPVDGMDPIIVYMKTLENDATPGTRWQYNTGETNLIGVLVAKATGKTLSEYLSEKVWKPYGMGQDAEWLLNEGGKEIGGCCISATVRDYALFGQFAMNGGKIGETSVVPEGWFEKAGTKQADIGVPGRGYGYQWWTFDDGSFGGQGIFGQGIFIDPAQKLVIATNGNWPSASPDTQKNQRIAFFEAVKKYVAAEPPQS
;
A
#
# COMPACT_ATOMS: atom_id res chain seq x y z
N MET A 1 -8.28 19.33 40.90
CA MET A 1 -8.04 17.87 40.99
C MET A 1 -9.38 17.16 40.96
N LEU A 2 -9.78 16.62 39.81
CA LEU A 2 -10.78 15.56 39.76
C LEU A 2 -10.19 14.46 38.89
N GLY A 3 -9.56 13.50 39.57
CA GLY A 3 -9.18 12.23 38.95
C GLY A 3 -10.42 11.38 38.82
N VAL A 4 -10.83 11.12 37.58
CA VAL A 4 -11.76 10.04 37.28
C VAL A 4 -10.91 8.82 36.99
N ALA A 5 -10.67 8.01 38.03
CA ALA A 5 -10.19 6.66 37.85
C ALA A 5 -11.31 5.85 37.20
N CYS A 6 -11.14 5.42 35.95
CA CYS A 6 -12.03 4.45 35.31
C CYS A 6 -11.84 3.08 35.99
N ILE A 7 -12.86 2.60 36.70
CA ILE A 7 -12.81 1.40 37.55
C ILE A 7 -13.23 0.11 36.82
N SER A 8 -13.47 0.14 35.50
CA SER A 8 -13.56 -1.08 34.68
C SER A 8 -13.23 -0.82 33.22
N LEU A 9 -12.69 -1.83 32.51
CA LEU A 9 -12.44 -1.77 31.05
C LEU A 9 -13.70 -1.39 30.27
N THR A 10 -14.87 -1.90 30.67
CA THR A 10 -16.17 -1.62 30.05
C THR A 10 -16.61 -0.17 30.19
N ALA A 11 -16.33 0.49 31.33
CA ALA A 11 -16.64 1.92 31.49
C ALA A 11 -15.71 2.79 30.63
N CYS A 12 -14.44 2.40 30.48
CA CYS A 12 -13.47 3.09 29.62
C CYS A 12 -13.85 2.97 28.14
N GLU A 13 -14.20 1.77 27.69
CA GLU A 13 -14.69 1.52 26.32
C GLU A 13 -15.97 2.32 26.03
N GLN A 14 -16.89 2.42 26.99
CA GLN A 14 -18.12 3.18 26.80
C GLN A 14 -17.88 4.70 26.76
N VAL A 15 -16.95 5.22 27.57
CA VAL A 15 -16.53 6.64 27.50
C VAL A 15 -15.80 6.94 26.18
N GLN A 16 -14.91 6.04 25.72
CA GLN A 16 -14.25 6.17 24.42
C GLN A 16 -15.26 6.15 23.27
N LYS A 17 -16.25 5.26 23.32
CA LYS A 17 -17.32 5.20 22.32
C LYS A 17 -18.15 6.48 22.27
N VAL A 18 -18.54 7.02 23.43
CA VAL A 18 -19.27 8.30 23.51
C VAL A 18 -18.41 9.47 23.02
N ALA A 19 -17.11 9.50 23.33
CA ALA A 19 -16.20 10.52 22.84
C ALA A 19 -15.96 10.42 21.32
N ALA A 20 -15.83 9.20 20.79
CA ALA A 20 -15.72 8.94 19.36
C ALA A 20 -17.00 9.36 18.62
N ASP A 21 -18.17 8.96 19.10
CA ASP A 21 -19.47 9.35 18.54
C ASP A 21 -19.64 10.89 18.58
N ALA A 22 -19.26 11.55 19.67
CA ALA A 22 -19.30 13.01 19.80
C ALA A 22 -18.31 13.72 18.85
N ALA A 23 -17.15 13.12 18.56
CA ALA A 23 -16.18 13.61 17.59
C ALA A 23 -16.56 13.24 16.13
N GLY A 24 -17.57 12.40 15.92
CA GLY A 24 -17.91 11.82 14.62
C GLY A 24 -16.84 10.88 14.08
N LEU A 25 -16.05 10.27 14.97
CA LEU A 25 -15.10 9.21 14.65
C LEU A 25 -15.84 7.87 14.52
N PRO A 26 -15.31 6.94 13.72
CA PRO A 26 -15.93 5.63 13.56
C PRO A 26 -15.86 4.80 14.85
N THR A 27 -16.94 4.07 15.14
CA THR A 27 -17.01 3.09 16.23
C THR A 27 -17.08 1.64 15.73
N ASP A 28 -17.37 1.44 14.45
CA ASP A 28 -17.21 0.16 13.77
C ASP A 28 -15.73 -0.09 13.51
N LYS A 29 -15.24 -1.30 13.81
CA LYS A 29 -13.85 -1.70 13.50
C LYS A 29 -13.63 -1.94 12.01
N ASN A 30 -14.70 -2.20 11.25
CA ASN A 30 -14.59 -2.46 9.83
C ASN A 30 -14.61 -1.17 9.00
N ILE A 31 -13.42 -0.76 8.57
CA ILE A 31 -13.16 0.46 7.81
C ILE A 31 -13.97 0.53 6.51
N LEU A 32 -14.32 -0.63 5.92
CA LEU A 32 -15.04 -0.70 4.65
C LEU A 32 -16.44 -0.09 4.72
N PHE A 33 -17.05 -0.08 5.91
CA PHE A 33 -18.43 0.35 6.14
C PHE A 33 -18.55 1.72 6.81
N TRP A 34 -17.43 2.42 6.97
CA TRP A 34 -17.45 3.80 7.44
C TRP A 34 -18.06 4.72 6.40
N THR A 35 -18.83 5.71 6.89
CA THR A 35 -19.35 6.79 6.05
C THR A 35 -18.22 7.68 5.53
N ASP A 36 -18.45 8.39 4.43
CA ASP A 36 -17.50 9.37 3.88
C ASP A 36 -16.97 10.36 4.93
N ALA A 37 -17.87 10.88 5.78
CA ALA A 37 -17.54 11.84 6.82
C ALA A 37 -16.67 11.24 7.94
N GLN A 38 -16.88 9.96 8.30
CA GLN A 38 -16.01 9.27 9.23
C GLN A 38 -14.63 9.05 8.61
N ARG A 39 -14.57 8.61 7.35
CA ARG A 39 -13.30 8.41 6.63
C ARG A 39 -12.50 9.70 6.47
N ASP A 40 -13.16 10.82 6.13
CA ASP A 40 -12.54 12.15 6.00
C ASP A 40 -11.82 12.58 7.30
N LYS A 41 -12.28 12.12 8.46
CA LYS A 41 -11.62 12.37 9.75
C LYS A 41 -10.58 11.32 10.13
N ALA A 42 -10.87 10.05 9.86
CA ALA A 42 -10.13 8.93 10.42
C ALA A 42 -8.88 8.53 9.62
N PHE A 43 -8.89 8.68 8.30
CA PHE A 43 -7.79 8.18 7.44
C PHE A 43 -6.44 8.84 7.72
N ARG A 44 -6.46 10.06 8.26
CA ARG A 44 -5.26 10.81 8.68
C ARG A 44 -4.73 10.49 10.08
N MET A 45 -5.40 9.58 10.80
CA MET A 45 -5.07 9.26 12.20
C MET A 45 -5.33 7.80 12.53
N MET A 46 -5.18 6.91 11.53
CA MET A 46 -5.42 5.48 11.70
C MET A 46 -4.54 4.87 12.79
N ASP A 47 -3.31 5.37 12.94
CA ASP A 47 -2.34 5.00 13.97
C ASP A 47 -2.72 5.45 15.39
N VAL A 48 -3.60 6.45 15.51
CA VAL A 48 -4.22 6.84 16.79
C VAL A 48 -5.39 5.92 17.12
N LEU A 49 -6.11 5.43 16.10
CA LEU A 49 -7.31 4.60 16.25
C LEU A 49 -6.99 3.11 16.42
N VAL A 50 -5.86 2.66 15.90
CA VAL A 50 -5.45 1.25 15.86
C VAL A 50 -3.99 1.14 16.28
N PRO A 51 -3.62 0.18 17.16
CA PRO A 51 -2.23 -0.07 17.51
C PRO A 51 -1.33 -0.20 16.28
N SER A 52 -0.16 0.39 16.34
CA SER A 52 0.80 0.45 15.25
C SER A 52 2.23 0.31 15.75
N ASN A 53 3.13 -0.06 14.85
CA ASN A 53 4.57 0.02 15.04
C ASN A 53 5.14 1.14 14.18
N THR A 54 6.07 1.90 14.76
CA THR A 54 6.78 2.97 14.07
C THR A 54 7.80 2.41 13.08
N ILE A 55 7.73 2.89 11.84
CA ILE A 55 8.77 2.79 10.83
C ILE A 55 9.63 4.05 10.98
N ALA A 56 10.69 3.95 11.78
CA ALA A 56 11.51 5.11 12.12
C ALA A 56 12.24 5.68 10.89
N ALA A 57 12.22 7.00 10.73
CA ALA A 57 13.07 7.75 9.82
C ALA A 57 14.49 7.91 10.36
N GLY A 58 15.38 8.36 9.48
CA GLY A 58 16.76 8.67 9.82
C GLY A 58 16.93 10.17 10.08
N ASP A 59 18.10 10.56 10.58
CA ASP A 59 18.40 11.96 10.91
C ASP A 59 18.64 12.86 9.69
N ASN A 60 18.64 12.28 8.48
CA ASN A 60 18.94 12.98 7.23
C ASN A 60 17.79 12.74 6.21
N PRO A 61 16.60 13.32 6.45
CA PRO A 61 15.51 13.23 5.49
C PRO A 61 15.93 13.89 4.17
N ARG A 62 15.51 13.29 3.05
CA ARG A 62 15.77 13.81 1.72
C ARG A 62 14.87 15.01 1.47
N GLU A 63 15.48 16.14 1.16
CA GLU A 63 14.75 17.29 0.65
C GLU A 63 14.33 17.05 -0.81
N LEU A 64 13.07 17.36 -1.12
CA LEU A 64 12.55 17.33 -2.48
C LEU A 64 12.63 18.75 -3.05
N GLU A 65 13.51 18.93 -4.04
CA GLU A 65 13.64 20.22 -4.73
C GLU A 65 12.41 20.52 -5.59
N ALA A 66 12.09 21.81 -5.74
CA ALA A 66 11.11 22.26 -6.72
C ALA A 66 11.68 22.09 -8.15
N GLY A 67 10.87 21.50 -9.03
CA GLY A 67 11.08 21.50 -10.47
C GLY A 67 10.28 22.62 -11.14
N ASN A 68 10.30 22.66 -12.47
CA ASN A 68 9.40 23.54 -13.21
C ASN A 68 7.94 23.17 -12.90
N PRO A 69 7.02 24.11 -12.69
CA PRO A 69 5.64 23.75 -12.36
C PRO A 69 4.92 23.09 -13.55
N LEU A 70 3.96 22.22 -13.26
CA LEU A 70 2.96 21.78 -14.25
C LEU A 70 1.92 22.89 -14.49
N PRO A 71 1.21 22.88 -15.63
CA PRO A 71 0.08 23.76 -15.84
C PRO A 71 -1.06 23.40 -14.89
N ASP A 72 -1.90 24.38 -14.56
CA ASP A 72 -3.05 24.17 -13.65
C ASP A 72 -4.17 23.32 -14.26
N SER A 73 -4.08 22.96 -15.54
CA SER A 73 -5.09 22.16 -16.24
C SER A 73 -4.51 21.39 -17.41
N PHE A 74 -5.12 20.25 -17.73
CA PHE A 74 -4.75 19.39 -18.84
C PHE A 74 -5.94 19.14 -19.76
N GLU A 75 -5.66 18.78 -21.02
CA GLU A 75 -6.67 18.22 -21.93
C GLU A 75 -6.81 16.72 -21.65
N VAL A 76 -7.96 16.32 -21.11
CA VAL A 76 -8.29 14.94 -20.74
C VAL A 76 -9.52 14.51 -21.53
N ALA A 77 -9.38 13.51 -22.40
CA ALA A 77 -10.46 13.01 -23.25
C ALA A 77 -11.16 14.09 -24.11
N GLY A 78 -10.45 15.16 -24.48
CA GLY A 78 -10.98 16.26 -25.30
C GLY A 78 -11.67 17.37 -24.50
N GLU A 79 -11.64 17.29 -23.18
CA GLU A 79 -12.11 18.34 -22.28
C GLU A 79 -10.96 18.90 -21.44
N ARG A 80 -11.03 20.20 -21.14
CA ARG A 80 -10.08 20.84 -20.24
C ARG A 80 -10.45 20.51 -18.80
N LEU A 81 -9.57 19.80 -18.10
CA LEU A 81 -9.71 19.45 -16.69
C LEU A 81 -8.67 20.22 -15.87
N SER A 82 -9.11 21.04 -14.91
CA SER A 82 -8.20 21.67 -13.96
C SER A 82 -7.71 20.66 -12.91
N ILE A 83 -6.53 20.90 -12.33
CA ILE A 83 -6.03 20.08 -11.21
C ILE A 83 -6.97 20.19 -10.00
N ASP A 84 -7.50 21.39 -9.72
CA ASP A 84 -8.48 21.60 -8.66
C ASP A 84 -9.73 20.72 -8.85
N ASP A 85 -10.32 20.74 -10.06
CA ASP A 85 -11.48 19.92 -10.40
C ASP A 85 -11.16 18.42 -10.32
N TYR A 86 -9.98 18.02 -10.78
CA TYR A 86 -9.51 16.63 -10.67
C TYR A 86 -9.42 16.19 -9.21
N MET A 87 -8.77 16.98 -8.35
CA MET A 87 -8.61 16.66 -6.93
C MET A 87 -9.97 16.58 -6.21
N GLU A 88 -10.92 17.47 -6.55
CA GLU A 88 -12.27 17.43 -5.99
C GLU A 88 -13.06 16.19 -6.46
N GLN A 89 -13.09 15.90 -7.77
CA GLN A 89 -13.77 14.73 -8.34
C GLN A 89 -13.22 13.40 -7.78
N GLN A 90 -11.92 13.37 -7.51
CA GLN A 90 -11.22 12.23 -6.92
C GLN A 90 -11.25 12.25 -5.39
N ARG A 91 -11.84 13.26 -4.75
CA ARG A 91 -11.84 13.44 -3.28
C ARG A 91 -10.44 13.25 -2.68
N LEU A 92 -9.42 13.82 -3.31
CA LEU A 92 -8.04 13.71 -2.85
C LEU A 92 -7.83 14.59 -1.61
N ALA A 93 -7.09 14.05 -0.65
CA ALA A 93 -6.53 14.78 0.48
C ALA A 93 -5.17 15.35 0.11
N GLY A 94 -4.38 14.64 -0.70
CA GLY A 94 -3.11 15.18 -1.18
C GLY A 94 -2.61 14.51 -2.45
N MET A 95 -1.81 15.26 -3.19
CA MET A 95 -1.15 14.82 -4.42
C MET A 95 0.26 15.41 -4.50
N VAL A 96 1.23 14.55 -4.83
CA VAL A 96 2.61 14.93 -5.14
C VAL A 96 2.99 14.32 -6.49
N ILE A 97 3.43 15.16 -7.42
CA ILE A 97 3.94 14.75 -8.73
C ILE A 97 5.43 15.09 -8.78
N LEU A 98 6.26 14.05 -8.91
CA LEU A 98 7.70 14.18 -9.11
C LEU A 98 8.05 13.89 -10.58
N GLN A 99 8.99 14.65 -11.12
CA GLN A 99 9.69 14.29 -12.35
C GLN A 99 11.18 14.56 -12.18
N ASP A 100 12.03 13.64 -12.62
CA ASP A 100 13.48 13.73 -12.43
C ASP A 100 13.86 13.94 -10.94
N GLY A 101 13.08 13.37 -10.02
CA GLY A 101 13.27 13.52 -8.57
C GLY A 101 12.87 14.88 -8.00
N LYS A 102 12.25 15.77 -8.77
CA LYS A 102 11.83 17.12 -8.35
C LYS A 102 10.32 17.28 -8.36
N ILE A 103 9.80 18.09 -7.44
CA ILE A 103 8.37 18.39 -7.33
C ILE A 103 7.92 19.26 -8.51
N ARG A 104 7.06 18.70 -9.35
CA ARG A 104 6.38 19.37 -10.46
C ARG A 104 5.01 19.93 -10.04
N LYS A 105 4.36 19.28 -9.07
CA LYS A 105 3.11 19.72 -8.43
C LYS A 105 3.02 19.09 -7.05
N GLU A 106 2.55 19.86 -6.08
CA GLU A 106 2.25 19.40 -4.73
C GLU A 106 1.04 20.18 -4.22
N GLU A 107 0.04 19.46 -3.71
CA GLU A 107 -1.20 20.08 -3.29
C GLU A 107 -1.94 19.22 -2.25
N TYR A 108 -2.53 19.90 -1.27
CA TYR A 108 -3.23 19.28 -0.15
C TYR A 108 -4.61 19.92 0.06
N ARG A 109 -5.58 19.14 0.52
CA ARG A 109 -7.02 19.46 0.62
C ARG A 109 -7.64 18.69 1.79
N ARG A 110 -8.91 18.98 2.11
CA ARG A 110 -9.69 18.26 3.14
C ARG A 110 -9.12 18.38 4.56
N ASP A 111 -8.61 19.57 4.89
CA ASP A 111 -7.93 19.83 6.17
C ASP A 111 -6.80 18.83 6.44
N PHE A 112 -6.04 18.53 5.38
CA PHE A 112 -4.85 17.68 5.43
C PHE A 112 -3.62 18.53 5.06
N GLU A 113 -2.54 18.39 5.81
CA GLU A 113 -1.31 19.16 5.61
C GLU A 113 -0.13 18.29 5.16
N GLN A 114 0.97 18.94 4.77
CA GLN A 114 2.11 18.31 4.12
C GLN A 114 2.82 17.24 4.96
N ASP A 115 2.91 17.49 6.27
CA ASP A 115 3.55 16.66 7.29
C ASP A 115 2.56 15.73 8.00
N GLU A 116 1.29 15.72 7.60
CA GLU A 116 0.33 14.76 8.12
C GLU A 116 0.44 13.41 7.41
N ARG A 117 0.06 12.35 8.13
CA ARG A 117 0.14 10.97 7.64
C ARG A 117 -1.22 10.52 7.16
N TRP A 118 -1.26 9.76 6.06
CA TRP A 118 -2.49 9.19 5.51
C TRP A 118 -2.29 7.70 5.23
N THR A 119 -3.31 6.90 5.54
CA THR A 119 -3.24 5.43 5.36
C THR A 119 -3.11 5.01 3.89
N SER A 120 -2.25 4.03 3.64
CA SER A 120 -1.88 3.53 2.31
C SER A 120 -2.95 2.63 1.69
N PHE A 121 -3.76 1.99 2.53
CA PHE A 121 -4.43 0.74 2.19
C PHE A 121 -3.47 -0.19 1.43
N SER A 122 -3.90 -0.78 0.31
CA SER A 122 -3.13 -1.74 -0.47
C SER A 122 -1.87 -1.20 -1.14
N VAL A 123 -1.56 0.10 -1.09
CA VAL A 123 -0.21 0.58 -1.49
C VAL A 123 0.88 -0.11 -0.64
N ALA A 124 0.58 -0.48 0.62
CA ALA A 124 1.49 -1.25 1.48
C ALA A 124 2.00 -2.55 0.86
N LYS A 125 1.21 -3.20 -0.01
CA LYS A 125 1.59 -4.46 -0.66
C LYS A 125 2.87 -4.33 -1.47
N SER A 126 3.04 -3.18 -2.13
CA SER A 126 4.22 -2.84 -2.92
C SER A 126 5.48 -2.63 -2.05
N LEU A 127 5.29 -2.13 -0.81
CA LEU A 127 6.35 -2.05 0.19
C LEU A 127 6.71 -3.45 0.73
N VAL A 128 5.72 -4.29 1.02
CA VAL A 128 5.95 -5.69 1.45
C VAL A 128 6.70 -6.50 0.40
N SER A 129 6.36 -6.36 -0.88
CA SER A 129 7.12 -6.97 -1.99
C SER A 129 8.59 -6.54 -1.99
N THR A 130 8.85 -5.25 -1.72
CA THR A 130 10.22 -4.74 -1.60
C THR A 130 10.96 -5.41 -0.44
N LEU A 131 10.29 -5.67 0.69
CA LEU A 131 10.88 -6.40 1.82
C LEU A 131 11.21 -7.86 1.49
N VAL A 132 10.41 -8.53 0.65
CA VAL A 132 10.77 -9.86 0.14
C VAL A 132 12.05 -9.78 -0.69
N GLY A 133 12.13 -8.82 -1.61
CA GLY A 133 13.34 -8.55 -2.38
C GLY A 133 14.55 -8.33 -1.45
N ALA A 134 14.41 -7.47 -0.44
CA ALA A 134 15.47 -7.22 0.52
C ALA A 134 15.88 -8.48 1.30
N ALA A 135 14.91 -9.27 1.78
CA ALA A 135 15.17 -10.54 2.47
C ALA A 135 15.88 -11.56 1.58
N ILE A 136 15.62 -11.57 0.26
CA ILE A 136 16.37 -12.38 -0.70
C ILE A 136 17.80 -11.86 -0.85
N LYS A 137 17.96 -10.54 -1.01
CA LYS A 137 19.26 -9.89 -1.14
C LYS A 137 20.16 -10.16 0.06
N ASP A 138 19.59 -10.18 1.26
CA ASP A 138 20.28 -10.44 2.51
C ASP A 138 20.45 -11.95 2.81
N GLY A 139 19.86 -12.83 2.00
CA GLY A 139 19.98 -14.29 2.14
C GLY A 139 19.05 -14.94 3.18
N PHE A 140 18.09 -14.20 3.72
CA PHE A 140 17.05 -14.73 4.63
C PHE A 140 15.99 -15.56 3.90
N ILE A 141 15.69 -15.20 2.65
CA ILE A 141 14.88 -16.00 1.72
C ILE A 141 15.79 -16.45 0.60
N LYS A 142 15.90 -17.77 0.38
CA LYS A 142 16.84 -18.34 -0.58
C LYS A 142 16.40 -18.12 -2.04
N SER A 143 15.12 -18.32 -2.35
CA SER A 143 14.58 -18.10 -3.69
C SER A 143 13.10 -17.73 -3.67
N ILE A 144 12.64 -16.99 -4.69
CA ILE A 144 11.20 -16.81 -4.97
C ILE A 144 10.52 -18.12 -5.38
N ASP A 145 11.27 -19.11 -5.86
CA ASP A 145 10.73 -20.42 -6.24
C ASP A 145 10.59 -21.38 -5.05
N ASP A 146 11.05 -20.98 -3.87
CA ASP A 146 10.89 -21.80 -2.68
C ASP A 146 9.41 -21.93 -2.31
N PRO A 147 8.99 -23.11 -1.80
CA PRO A 147 7.65 -23.27 -1.26
C PRO A 147 7.47 -22.43 0.00
N LEU A 148 6.30 -21.81 0.18
CA LEU A 148 5.99 -21.01 1.36
C LEU A 148 6.16 -21.79 2.66
N THR A 149 5.87 -23.09 2.64
CA THR A 149 5.98 -24.00 3.79
C THR A 149 7.41 -24.25 4.26
N ALA A 150 8.43 -23.83 3.49
CA ALA A 150 9.81 -23.79 3.94
C ALA A 150 10.05 -22.71 5.02
N TYR A 151 9.26 -21.63 4.99
CA TYR A 151 9.37 -20.49 5.90
C TYR A 151 8.20 -20.41 6.89
N ILE A 152 7.01 -20.88 6.49
CA ILE A 152 5.79 -20.91 7.29
C ILE A 152 5.29 -22.37 7.40
N PRO A 153 5.96 -23.22 8.19
CA PRO A 153 5.62 -24.65 8.28
C PRO A 153 4.18 -24.92 8.76
N GLU A 154 3.53 -23.95 9.43
CA GLU A 154 2.15 -24.01 9.89
C GLU A 154 1.11 -24.12 8.76
N LEU A 155 1.50 -23.82 7.52
CA LEU A 155 0.69 -23.91 6.31
C LEU A 155 0.69 -25.31 5.65
N LYS A 156 1.51 -26.25 6.12
CA LYS A 156 1.54 -27.62 5.58
C LYS A 156 0.15 -28.26 5.68
N GLY A 157 -0.28 -28.93 4.61
CA GLY A 157 -1.61 -29.52 4.50
C GLY A 157 -2.77 -28.53 4.30
N SER A 158 -2.51 -27.23 4.17
CA SER A 158 -3.53 -26.24 3.75
C SER A 158 -3.51 -26.03 2.23
N GLY A 159 -4.36 -25.14 1.71
CA GLY A 159 -4.33 -24.74 0.30
C GLY A 159 -2.97 -24.21 -0.19
N TYR A 160 -2.13 -23.73 0.74
CA TYR A 160 -0.80 -23.20 0.45
C TYR A 160 0.31 -24.26 0.35
N ASP A 161 0.02 -25.54 0.56
CA ASP A 161 1.04 -26.58 0.43
C ASP A 161 1.45 -26.72 -1.05
N GLY A 162 2.73 -26.48 -1.34
CA GLY A 162 3.28 -26.43 -2.69
C GLY A 162 3.17 -25.07 -3.40
N VAL A 163 2.52 -24.06 -2.80
CA VAL A 163 2.53 -22.68 -3.32
C VAL A 163 3.90 -22.05 -3.08
N THR A 164 4.48 -21.40 -4.10
CA THR A 164 5.78 -20.73 -4.00
C THR A 164 5.66 -19.26 -3.56
N VAL A 165 6.77 -18.69 -3.11
CA VAL A 165 6.86 -17.24 -2.82
C VAL A 165 6.50 -16.41 -4.06
N LEU A 166 6.96 -16.82 -5.25
CA LEU A 166 6.64 -16.19 -6.53
C LEU A 166 5.13 -16.17 -6.79
N GLN A 167 4.45 -17.30 -6.62
CA GLN A 167 3.00 -17.39 -6.86
C GLN A 167 2.22 -16.50 -5.90
N LEU A 168 2.67 -16.38 -4.65
CA LEU A 168 2.09 -15.44 -3.69
C LEU A 168 2.32 -13.98 -4.12
N LEU A 169 3.55 -13.64 -4.53
CA LEU A 169 3.92 -12.32 -5.04
C LEU A 169 3.15 -11.93 -6.31
N THR A 170 2.77 -12.89 -7.15
CA THR A 170 1.99 -12.65 -8.36
C THR A 170 0.49 -12.84 -8.19
N MET A 171 0.01 -13.16 -6.98
CA MET A 171 -1.40 -13.44 -6.69
C MET A 171 -1.99 -14.56 -7.57
N THR A 172 -1.22 -15.64 -7.71
CA THR A 172 -1.57 -16.83 -8.51
C THR A 172 -1.55 -18.11 -7.70
N SER A 173 -1.75 -18.06 -6.38
CA SER A 173 -1.73 -19.23 -5.49
C SER A 173 -2.76 -20.31 -5.85
N GLY A 174 -3.90 -19.91 -6.43
CA GLY A 174 -5.06 -20.77 -6.65
C GLY A 174 -5.96 -20.96 -5.42
N VAL A 175 -5.64 -20.32 -4.28
CA VAL A 175 -6.48 -20.34 -3.07
C VAL A 175 -7.72 -19.47 -3.26
N LYS A 176 -8.87 -19.99 -2.84
CA LYS A 176 -10.14 -19.27 -2.94
C LYS A 176 -10.16 -18.07 -2.00
N TRP A 177 -10.61 -16.93 -2.52
CA TRP A 177 -10.71 -15.69 -1.75
C TRP A 177 -11.83 -14.76 -2.25
N ASN A 178 -12.64 -14.26 -1.34
CA ASN A 178 -13.64 -13.22 -1.59
C ASN A 178 -13.09 -11.83 -1.21
N GLU A 179 -12.70 -11.05 -2.22
CA GLU A 179 -12.24 -9.65 -2.10
C GLU A 179 -13.39 -8.63 -2.34
N ASP A 180 -14.65 -9.03 -2.19
CA ASP A 180 -15.77 -8.08 -2.31
C ASP A 180 -15.82 -7.15 -1.08
N TYR A 181 -15.37 -5.91 -1.26
CA TYR A 181 -15.36 -4.87 -0.22
C TYR A 181 -16.77 -4.41 0.23
N ALA A 182 -17.82 -4.76 -0.51
CA ALA A 182 -19.20 -4.42 -0.16
C ALA A 182 -19.91 -5.55 0.61
N ASP A 183 -19.39 -6.77 0.56
CA ASP A 183 -19.94 -7.92 1.28
C ASP A 183 -19.37 -8.01 2.71
N PRO A 184 -20.17 -7.83 3.77
CA PRO A 184 -19.69 -7.96 5.15
C PRO A 184 -19.28 -9.39 5.53
N LYS A 185 -19.54 -10.38 4.67
CA LYS A 185 -19.12 -11.78 4.85
C LYS A 185 -17.93 -12.16 3.97
N SER A 186 -17.36 -11.20 3.22
CA SER A 186 -16.18 -11.47 2.41
C SER A 186 -14.96 -11.76 3.28
N ASP A 187 -14.00 -12.48 2.71
CA ASP A 187 -12.77 -12.80 3.42
C ASP A 187 -12.00 -11.52 3.77
N VAL A 188 -12.01 -10.52 2.88
CA VAL A 188 -11.37 -9.22 3.14
C VAL A 188 -12.04 -8.42 4.26
N ALA A 189 -13.34 -8.62 4.51
CA ALA A 189 -14.04 -8.01 5.64
C ALA A 189 -13.82 -8.76 6.96
N LEU A 190 -13.49 -10.07 6.91
CA LEU A 190 -13.47 -10.95 8.07
C LEU A 190 -12.08 -11.29 8.59
N PHE A 191 -11.04 -11.33 7.74
CA PHE A 191 -9.73 -11.89 8.12
C PHE A 191 -9.12 -11.24 9.37
N ASN A 192 -9.32 -9.93 9.56
CA ASN A 192 -8.73 -9.19 10.67
C ASN A 192 -9.48 -9.39 12.01
N ASN A 193 -10.62 -10.08 12.00
CA ASN A 193 -11.36 -10.45 13.22
C ASN A 193 -10.82 -11.74 13.86
N THR A 194 -9.99 -12.50 13.13
CA THR A 194 -9.40 -13.74 13.62
C THR A 194 -8.47 -13.47 14.78
N LYS A 195 -8.60 -14.26 15.85
CA LYS A 195 -7.72 -14.19 17.01
C LYS A 195 -6.53 -15.13 16.84
N PRO A 196 -5.36 -14.79 17.41
CA PRO A 196 -4.25 -15.74 17.47
C PRO A 196 -4.65 -17.00 18.25
N VAL A 197 -4.11 -18.15 17.84
CA VAL A 197 -4.34 -19.46 18.49
C VAL A 197 -2.99 -20.11 18.76
N ASP A 198 -2.73 -20.51 20.01
CA ASP A 198 -1.48 -21.18 20.42
C ASP A 198 -0.19 -20.47 19.96
N GLY A 199 -0.20 -19.13 19.98
CA GLY A 199 0.92 -18.30 19.53
C GLY A 199 1.09 -18.20 18.00
N MET A 200 0.19 -18.79 17.22
CA MET A 200 0.12 -18.66 15.78
C MET A 200 -0.45 -17.29 15.40
N ASP A 201 0.15 -16.67 14.38
CA ASP A 201 -0.34 -15.42 13.80
C ASP A 201 -1.80 -15.59 13.32
N PRO A 202 -2.73 -14.68 13.65
CA PRO A 202 -4.13 -14.79 13.25
C PRO A 202 -4.33 -14.89 11.73
N ILE A 203 -3.42 -14.33 10.93
CA ILE A 203 -3.44 -14.47 9.48
C ILE A 203 -3.19 -15.92 9.08
N ILE A 204 -2.20 -16.61 9.67
CA ILE A 204 -1.99 -18.03 9.39
C ILE A 204 -3.23 -18.83 9.79
N VAL A 205 -3.83 -18.52 10.95
CA VAL A 205 -5.04 -19.19 11.45
C VAL A 205 -6.19 -19.07 10.45
N TYR A 206 -6.43 -17.88 9.88
CA TYR A 206 -7.49 -17.68 8.89
C TYR A 206 -7.14 -18.31 7.55
N MET A 207 -5.96 -17.99 7.01
CA MET A 207 -5.61 -18.36 5.64
C MET A 207 -5.47 -19.87 5.46
N LYS A 208 -5.08 -20.61 6.51
CA LYS A 208 -4.98 -22.07 6.42
C LYS A 208 -6.33 -22.79 6.33
N THR A 209 -7.44 -22.12 6.62
CA THR A 209 -8.79 -22.72 6.48
C THR A 209 -9.33 -22.61 5.06
N LEU A 210 -8.68 -21.82 4.20
CA LEU A 210 -9.12 -21.61 2.83
C LEU A 210 -8.72 -22.80 1.96
N GLU A 211 -9.63 -23.19 1.06
CA GLU A 211 -9.46 -24.28 0.12
C GLU A 211 -8.91 -23.77 -1.22
N ASN A 212 -8.29 -24.69 -1.97
CA ASN A 212 -7.86 -24.42 -3.34
C ASN A 212 -9.03 -24.46 -4.31
N ASP A 213 -9.05 -23.52 -5.24
CA ASP A 213 -10.04 -23.41 -6.32
C ASP A 213 -9.39 -23.40 -7.71
N ALA A 214 -8.05 -23.34 -7.79
CA ALA A 214 -7.27 -23.56 -8.99
C ALA A 214 -5.91 -24.19 -8.66
N THR A 215 -5.21 -24.66 -9.70
CA THR A 215 -3.81 -25.09 -9.56
C THR A 215 -2.92 -23.87 -9.33
N PRO A 216 -1.96 -23.90 -8.40
CA PRO A 216 -1.01 -22.81 -8.21
C PRO A 216 -0.30 -22.43 -9.51
N GLY A 217 -0.23 -21.13 -9.78
CA GLY A 217 0.35 -20.52 -10.98
C GLY A 217 -0.59 -20.39 -12.18
N THR A 218 -1.80 -20.99 -12.16
CA THR A 218 -2.64 -21.05 -13.37
C THR A 218 -3.77 -20.01 -13.43
N ARG A 219 -4.04 -19.31 -12.33
CA ARG A 219 -5.11 -18.30 -12.26
C ARG A 219 -4.70 -17.13 -11.38
N TRP A 220 -4.90 -15.92 -11.88
CA TRP A 220 -4.75 -14.71 -11.08
C TRP A 220 -6.03 -14.43 -10.27
N GLN A 221 -5.86 -14.09 -8.99
CA GLN A 221 -6.94 -13.66 -8.10
C GLN A 221 -6.37 -12.70 -7.06
N TYR A 222 -6.82 -11.45 -7.07
CA TYR A 222 -6.39 -10.47 -6.08
C TYR A 222 -6.80 -10.91 -4.67
N ASN A 223 -5.82 -10.98 -3.75
CA ASN A 223 -6.01 -11.53 -2.42
C ASN A 223 -5.19 -10.74 -1.37
N THR A 224 -5.86 -9.91 -0.58
CA THR A 224 -5.23 -9.13 0.50
C THR A 224 -4.69 -10.02 1.63
N GLY A 225 -5.36 -11.13 1.93
CA GLY A 225 -4.90 -12.10 2.93
C GLY A 225 -3.55 -12.73 2.58
N GLU A 226 -3.28 -12.95 1.29
CA GLU A 226 -2.00 -13.46 0.82
C GLU A 226 -0.86 -12.47 1.01
N THR A 227 -1.10 -11.18 0.81
CA THR A 227 -0.06 -10.20 1.13
C THR A 227 0.23 -10.12 2.63
N ASN A 228 -0.77 -10.37 3.49
CA ASN A 228 -0.51 -10.54 4.92
C ASN A 228 0.39 -11.76 5.18
N LEU A 229 0.18 -12.88 4.48
CA LEU A 229 1.10 -14.04 4.55
C LEU A 229 2.51 -13.71 4.03
N ILE A 230 2.65 -12.85 3.02
CA ILE A 230 3.97 -12.35 2.59
C ILE A 230 4.64 -11.58 3.74
N GLY A 231 3.87 -10.77 4.48
CA GLY A 231 4.36 -10.11 5.70
C GLY A 231 4.86 -11.11 6.75
N VAL A 232 4.07 -12.16 7.03
CA VAL A 232 4.46 -13.25 7.94
C VAL A 232 5.74 -13.95 7.46
N LEU A 233 5.87 -14.20 6.16
CA LEU A 233 7.06 -14.78 5.52
C LEU A 233 8.30 -13.93 5.82
N VAL A 234 8.25 -12.62 5.56
CA VAL A 234 9.38 -11.71 5.81
C VAL A 234 9.73 -11.70 7.30
N ALA A 235 8.74 -11.57 8.19
CA ALA A 235 8.99 -11.52 9.63
C ALA A 235 9.63 -12.81 10.16
N LYS A 236 9.14 -13.99 9.72
CA LYS A 236 9.72 -15.29 10.12
C LYS A 236 11.12 -15.50 9.54
N ALA A 237 11.37 -15.12 8.29
CA ALA A 237 12.66 -15.31 7.64
C ALA A 237 13.76 -14.41 8.23
N THR A 238 13.42 -13.16 8.56
CA THR A 238 14.36 -12.16 9.05
C THR A 238 14.48 -12.13 10.58
N GLY A 239 13.45 -12.60 11.30
CA GLY A 239 13.34 -12.47 12.75
C GLY A 239 13.01 -11.04 13.23
N LYS A 240 12.68 -10.12 12.32
CA LYS A 240 12.37 -8.70 12.60
C LYS A 240 10.89 -8.42 12.36
N THR A 241 10.36 -7.33 12.93
CA THR A 241 9.05 -6.83 12.50
C THR A 241 9.13 -6.23 11.10
N LEU A 242 7.99 -6.08 10.42
CA LEU A 242 7.99 -5.44 9.10
C LEU A 242 8.42 -3.97 9.20
N SER A 243 8.02 -3.28 10.26
CA SER A 243 8.34 -1.87 10.47
C SER A 243 9.84 -1.67 10.72
N GLU A 244 10.44 -2.52 11.55
CA GLU A 244 11.89 -2.50 11.81
C GLU A 244 12.68 -2.75 10.53
N TYR A 245 12.29 -3.78 9.77
CA TYR A 245 13.01 -4.15 8.56
C TYR A 245 12.82 -3.12 7.44
N LEU A 246 11.64 -2.54 7.28
CA LEU A 246 11.41 -1.44 6.35
C LEU A 246 12.20 -0.19 6.73
N SER A 247 12.25 0.13 8.03
CA SER A 247 13.06 1.24 8.55
C SER A 247 14.54 1.06 8.21
N GLU A 248 15.08 -0.13 8.48
CA GLU A 248 16.48 -0.48 8.24
C GLU A 248 16.85 -0.49 6.76
N LYS A 249 16.02 -1.11 5.91
CA LYS A 249 16.39 -1.38 4.51
C LYS A 249 16.06 -0.23 3.57
N VAL A 250 15.04 0.56 3.87
CA VAL A 250 14.52 1.59 2.96
C VAL A 250 14.39 2.93 3.68
N TRP A 251 13.62 3.00 4.76
CA TRP A 251 13.15 4.28 5.31
C TRP A 251 14.29 5.20 5.75
N LYS A 252 15.16 4.70 6.63
CA LYS A 252 16.35 5.43 7.11
C LYS A 252 17.36 5.70 6.00
N PRO A 253 17.87 4.69 5.28
CA PRO A 253 18.97 4.91 4.34
C PRO A 253 18.56 5.67 3.07
N TYR A 254 17.29 5.63 2.66
CA TYR A 254 16.82 6.38 1.49
C TYR A 254 16.53 7.86 1.80
N GLY A 255 16.41 8.18 3.10
CA GLY A 255 16.08 9.51 3.59
C GLY A 255 14.59 9.82 3.47
N MET A 256 13.72 8.94 3.97
CA MET A 256 12.29 9.27 4.08
C MET A 256 12.10 10.46 5.05
N GLY A 257 11.06 11.25 4.83
CA GLY A 257 10.87 12.57 5.41
C GLY A 257 10.58 12.57 6.91
N GLN A 258 9.82 11.58 7.39
CA GLN A 258 9.51 11.41 8.81
C GLN A 258 9.12 9.96 9.15
N ASP A 259 8.93 9.70 10.45
CA ASP A 259 8.42 8.42 10.93
C ASP A 259 7.07 8.10 10.28
N ALA A 260 6.90 6.84 9.87
CA ALA A 260 5.61 6.30 9.45
C ALA A 260 5.11 5.28 10.48
N GLU A 261 3.85 4.88 10.37
CA GLU A 261 3.24 3.91 11.29
C GLU A 261 2.61 2.76 10.53
N TRP A 262 2.78 1.53 11.00
CA TRP A 262 2.20 0.34 10.39
C TRP A 262 1.22 -0.33 11.35
N LEU A 263 -0.07 -0.35 10.98
CA LEU A 263 -1.12 -0.93 11.82
C LEU A 263 -0.91 -2.42 12.09
N LEU A 264 -1.27 -2.83 13.31
CA LEU A 264 -1.16 -4.19 13.81
C LEU A 264 -2.51 -4.92 13.79
N ASN A 265 -2.46 -6.22 13.55
CA ASN A 265 -3.59 -7.13 13.75
C ASN A 265 -3.80 -7.45 15.26
N GLU A 266 -4.82 -8.24 15.56
CA GLU A 266 -5.16 -8.67 16.93
C GLU A 266 -4.08 -9.55 17.59
N GLY A 267 -3.08 -10.02 16.85
CA GLY A 267 -1.89 -10.72 17.35
C GLY A 267 -0.68 -9.82 17.57
N GLY A 268 -0.80 -8.50 17.36
CA GLY A 268 0.30 -7.54 17.50
C GLY A 268 1.34 -7.61 16.38
N LYS A 269 0.94 -8.06 15.18
CA LYS A 269 1.80 -8.15 13.98
C LYS A 269 1.29 -7.22 12.89
N GLU A 270 2.19 -6.62 12.12
CA GLU A 270 1.83 -5.70 11.03
C GLU A 270 0.92 -6.39 9.99
N ILE A 271 -0.15 -5.70 9.60
CA ILE A 271 -1.09 -6.16 8.57
C ILE A 271 -0.45 -5.94 7.19
N GLY A 272 0.38 -6.86 6.68
CA GLY A 272 1.16 -6.63 5.45
C GLY A 272 0.37 -6.21 4.19
N GLY A 273 -0.88 -6.62 4.06
CA GLY A 273 -1.77 -6.24 2.97
C GLY A 273 -2.29 -4.80 3.03
N CYS A 274 -2.09 -4.11 4.15
CA CYS A 274 -2.38 -2.70 4.40
C CYS A 274 -1.43 -2.21 5.53
N CYS A 275 -1.74 -1.35 6.49
CA CYS A 275 -2.23 0.00 6.34
C CYS A 275 -1.11 0.91 6.86
N ILE A 276 -0.10 1.20 6.04
CA ILE A 276 0.99 2.10 6.43
C ILE A 276 0.43 3.52 6.45
N SER A 277 0.71 4.32 7.46
CA SER A 277 0.36 5.74 7.52
C SER A 277 1.65 6.55 7.39
N ALA A 278 1.79 7.25 6.27
CA ALA A 278 2.96 8.05 5.88
C ALA A 278 2.50 9.33 5.15
N THR A 279 3.41 10.28 4.93
CA THR A 279 3.09 11.47 4.12
C THR A 279 2.95 11.13 2.65
N VAL A 280 2.26 12.00 1.89
CA VAL A 280 2.20 11.88 0.42
C VAL A 280 3.58 11.99 -0.20
N ARG A 281 4.47 12.80 0.39
CA ARG A 281 5.89 12.91 -0.02
C ARG A 281 6.63 11.59 0.17
N ASP A 282 6.43 10.88 1.27
CA ASP A 282 7.07 9.58 1.52
C ASP A 282 6.58 8.51 0.56
N TYR A 283 5.29 8.52 0.18
CA TYR A 283 4.81 7.66 -0.90
C TYR A 283 5.44 8.01 -2.26
N ALA A 284 5.60 9.29 -2.57
CA ALA A 284 6.29 9.72 -3.79
C ALA A 284 7.78 9.34 -3.78
N LEU A 285 8.46 9.46 -2.63
CA LEU A 285 9.83 9.01 -2.44
C LEU A 285 9.97 7.50 -2.61
N PHE A 286 9.03 6.72 -2.07
CA PHE A 286 9.00 5.27 -2.30
C PHE A 286 8.80 4.92 -3.79
N GLY A 287 7.94 5.67 -4.49
CA GLY A 287 7.82 5.55 -5.94
C GLY A 287 9.12 5.86 -6.68
N GLN A 288 9.83 6.91 -6.28
CA GLN A 288 11.14 7.28 -6.84
C GLN A 288 12.21 6.21 -6.53
N PHE A 289 12.18 5.60 -5.35
CA PHE A 289 13.05 4.49 -4.97
C PHE A 289 12.83 3.27 -5.89
N ALA A 290 11.57 2.90 -6.09
CA ALA A 290 11.19 1.81 -7.00
C ALA A 290 11.58 2.10 -8.45
N MET A 291 11.34 3.31 -8.93
CA MET A 291 11.74 3.77 -10.28
C MET A 291 13.27 3.69 -10.47
N ASN A 292 14.04 3.96 -9.42
CA ASN A 292 15.50 3.85 -9.42
C ASN A 292 16.02 2.42 -9.22
N GLY A 293 15.15 1.41 -9.37
CA GLY A 293 15.52 0.00 -9.26
C GLY A 293 15.84 -0.45 -7.83
N GLY A 294 15.37 0.27 -6.82
CA GLY A 294 15.61 -0.05 -5.42
C GLY A 294 17.03 0.24 -4.94
N LYS A 295 17.68 1.24 -5.54
CA LYS A 295 19.05 1.64 -5.22
C LYS A 295 19.09 2.82 -4.26
N ILE A 296 20.09 2.78 -3.36
CA ILE A 296 20.47 3.86 -2.46
C ILE A 296 21.93 4.21 -2.77
N GLY A 297 22.14 5.29 -3.52
CA GLY A 297 23.42 5.53 -4.20
C GLY A 297 23.76 4.33 -5.10
N GLU A 298 24.93 3.74 -4.90
CA GLU A 298 25.38 2.56 -5.65
C GLU A 298 24.93 1.23 -5.05
N THR A 299 24.26 1.24 -3.89
CA THR A 299 23.87 0.01 -3.18
C THR A 299 22.43 -0.39 -3.53
N SER A 300 22.24 -1.57 -4.10
CA SER A 300 20.91 -2.14 -4.32
C SER A 300 20.38 -2.82 -3.06
N VAL A 301 19.17 -2.42 -2.64
CA VAL A 301 18.44 -3.03 -1.51
C VAL A 301 17.82 -4.37 -1.89
N VAL A 302 17.46 -4.53 -3.16
CA VAL A 302 16.81 -5.73 -3.73
C VAL A 302 17.73 -6.39 -4.78
N PRO A 303 17.44 -7.64 -5.22
CA PRO A 303 18.14 -8.26 -6.34
C PRO A 303 18.05 -7.41 -7.60
N GLU A 304 19.06 -7.52 -8.46
CA GLU A 304 19.07 -6.85 -9.76
C GLU A 304 17.84 -7.27 -10.59
N GLY A 305 17.22 -6.30 -11.27
CA GLY A 305 16.01 -6.53 -12.06
C GLY A 305 14.72 -6.77 -11.25
N TRP A 306 14.73 -6.62 -9.92
CA TRP A 306 13.52 -6.83 -9.10
C TRP A 306 12.36 -5.92 -9.54
N PHE A 307 12.60 -4.61 -9.64
CA PHE A 307 11.56 -3.65 -10.05
C PHE A 307 11.21 -3.71 -11.53
N GLU A 308 12.12 -4.19 -12.39
CA GLU A 308 11.80 -4.50 -13.79
C GLU A 308 10.79 -5.64 -13.88
N LYS A 309 11.02 -6.74 -13.14
CA LYS A 309 10.07 -7.86 -13.06
C LYS A 309 8.77 -7.48 -12.37
N ALA A 310 8.84 -6.65 -11.33
CA ALA A 310 7.66 -6.15 -10.62
C ALA A 310 6.82 -5.22 -11.51
N GLY A 311 7.47 -4.35 -12.28
CA GLY A 311 6.82 -3.40 -13.20
C GLY A 311 6.37 -4.02 -14.52
N THR A 312 6.65 -5.31 -14.78
CA THR A 312 6.24 -6.03 -15.99
C THR A 312 5.24 -7.13 -15.67
N LYS A 313 4.38 -7.43 -16.64
CA LYS A 313 3.29 -8.40 -16.50
C LYS A 313 3.82 -9.81 -16.23
N GLN A 314 3.68 -10.27 -14.99
CA GLN A 314 3.95 -11.66 -14.58
C GLN A 314 2.68 -12.51 -14.57
N ALA A 315 1.52 -11.88 -14.36
CA ALA A 315 0.21 -12.50 -14.41
C ALA A 315 -0.77 -11.66 -15.24
N ASP A 316 -1.58 -12.35 -16.05
CA ASP A 316 -2.71 -11.73 -16.75
C ASP A 316 -3.88 -11.55 -15.77
N ILE A 317 -4.44 -10.34 -15.78
CA ILE A 317 -5.57 -9.94 -14.94
C ILE A 317 -6.89 -9.86 -15.72
N GLY A 318 -6.88 -10.26 -17.00
CA GLY A 318 -8.06 -10.24 -17.87
C GLY A 318 -8.41 -8.85 -18.41
N VAL A 319 -7.51 -7.87 -18.30
CA VAL A 319 -7.70 -6.50 -18.80
C VAL A 319 -6.60 -6.18 -19.83
N PRO A 320 -6.96 -5.91 -21.10
CA PRO A 320 -5.98 -5.56 -22.13
C PRO A 320 -5.11 -4.37 -21.72
N GLY A 321 -3.82 -4.41 -22.07
CA GLY A 321 -2.88 -3.34 -21.71
C GLY A 321 -2.41 -3.38 -20.26
N ARG A 322 -2.92 -4.28 -19.41
CA ARG A 322 -2.64 -4.33 -17.97
C ARG A 322 -2.21 -5.71 -17.51
N GLY A 323 -1.63 -5.75 -16.31
CA GLY A 323 -1.16 -6.96 -15.67
C GLY A 323 -0.87 -6.78 -14.18
N TYR A 324 -0.26 -7.79 -13.60
CA TYR A 324 0.23 -7.77 -12.23
C TYR A 324 1.63 -8.38 -12.13
N GLY A 325 2.50 -7.79 -11.33
CA GLY A 325 3.88 -8.24 -11.11
C GLY A 325 4.35 -7.91 -9.70
N TYR A 326 4.78 -8.94 -8.95
CA TYR A 326 5.34 -8.82 -7.58
C TYR A 326 4.65 -7.79 -6.68
N GLN A 327 3.33 -7.82 -6.56
CA GLN A 327 2.53 -6.86 -5.79
C GLN A 327 2.39 -5.44 -6.38
N TRP A 328 2.63 -5.27 -7.68
CA TRP A 328 2.45 -4.03 -8.44
C TRP A 328 1.49 -4.25 -9.61
N TRP A 329 0.68 -3.24 -9.89
CA TRP A 329 -0.12 -3.16 -11.11
C TRP A 329 0.78 -2.71 -12.27
N THR A 330 0.69 -3.38 -13.42
CA THR A 330 1.59 -3.14 -14.56
C THR A 330 0.82 -2.69 -15.79
N PHE A 331 1.46 -1.89 -16.64
CA PHE A 331 0.92 -1.44 -17.92
C PHE A 331 1.88 -1.84 -19.06
N ASP A 332 1.34 -2.07 -20.26
CA ASP A 332 2.12 -2.55 -21.41
C ASP A 332 3.15 -1.53 -21.93
N ASP A 333 3.04 -0.26 -21.53
CA ASP A 333 4.01 0.79 -21.85
C ASP A 333 5.20 0.84 -20.88
N GLY A 334 5.26 -0.07 -19.90
CA GLY A 334 6.31 -0.14 -18.90
C GLY A 334 6.09 0.73 -17.66
N SER A 335 4.99 1.49 -17.61
CA SER A 335 4.55 2.12 -16.36
C SER A 335 3.97 1.08 -15.39
N PHE A 336 4.02 1.36 -14.09
CA PHE A 336 3.53 0.46 -13.05
C PHE A 336 3.16 1.24 -11.78
N GLY A 337 2.50 0.60 -10.83
CA GLY A 337 2.09 1.32 -9.62
C GLY A 337 1.47 0.47 -8.50
N GLY A 338 1.52 1.04 -7.30
CA GLY A 338 0.76 0.56 -6.15
C GLY A 338 -0.61 1.24 -6.12
N GLN A 339 -1.68 0.51 -5.79
CA GLN A 339 -3.02 1.06 -5.69
C GLN A 339 -3.70 0.58 -4.42
N GLY A 340 -4.30 1.52 -3.69
CA GLY A 340 -5.09 1.27 -2.49
C GLY A 340 -6.56 1.64 -2.71
N ILE A 341 -7.46 0.95 -2.01
CA ILE A 341 -8.87 1.31 -1.98
C ILE A 341 -9.06 2.75 -1.49
N PHE A 342 -10.21 3.33 -1.82
CA PHE A 342 -10.55 4.72 -1.50
C PHE A 342 -9.64 5.77 -2.14
N GLY A 343 -8.83 5.40 -3.13
CA GLY A 343 -8.08 6.36 -3.94
C GLY A 343 -6.64 6.59 -3.51
N GLN A 344 -5.99 5.61 -2.89
CA GLN A 344 -4.54 5.70 -2.64
C GLN A 344 -3.78 5.22 -3.87
N GLY A 345 -2.63 5.80 -4.16
CA GLY A 345 -1.87 5.39 -5.33
C GLY A 345 -0.44 5.91 -5.36
N ILE A 346 0.42 5.11 -5.96
CA ILE A 346 1.73 5.50 -6.47
C ILE A 346 1.77 5.01 -7.91
N PHE A 347 1.84 5.94 -8.86
CA PHE A 347 2.04 5.65 -10.27
C PHE A 347 3.47 6.01 -10.66
N ILE A 348 4.14 5.14 -11.41
CA ILE A 348 5.53 5.27 -11.81
C ILE A 348 5.59 5.06 -13.32
N ASP A 349 6.17 6.04 -14.01
CA ASP A 349 6.48 5.95 -15.42
C ASP A 349 7.97 6.20 -15.63
N PRO A 350 8.77 5.11 -15.77
CA PRO A 350 10.22 5.22 -15.96
C PRO A 350 10.61 5.98 -17.22
N ALA A 351 9.80 5.93 -18.28
CA ALA A 351 10.14 6.53 -19.57
C ALA A 351 10.14 8.07 -19.49
N GLN A 352 9.27 8.65 -18.66
CA GLN A 352 9.23 10.09 -18.40
C GLN A 352 9.89 10.46 -17.06
N LYS A 353 10.44 9.48 -16.33
CA LYS A 353 10.96 9.61 -14.96
C LYS A 353 9.95 10.28 -14.02
N LEU A 354 8.70 9.89 -14.15
CA LEU A 354 7.54 10.50 -13.51
C LEU A 354 7.03 9.61 -12.39
N VAL A 355 6.74 10.21 -11.23
CA VAL A 355 6.06 9.56 -10.12
C VAL A 355 4.87 10.42 -9.70
N ILE A 356 3.69 9.81 -9.56
CA ILE A 356 2.49 10.48 -9.05
C ILE A 356 2.01 9.73 -7.80
N ALA A 357 2.08 10.37 -6.64
CA ALA A 357 1.52 9.86 -5.39
C ALA A 357 0.22 10.61 -5.08
N THR A 358 -0.82 9.86 -4.70
CA THR A 358 -2.13 10.42 -4.32
C THR A 358 -2.67 9.72 -3.09
N ASN A 359 -3.23 10.49 -2.17
CA ASN A 359 -4.07 10.00 -1.08
C ASN A 359 -5.45 10.63 -1.15
N GLY A 360 -6.49 9.83 -0.89
CA GLY A 360 -7.87 10.28 -1.04
C GLY A 360 -8.88 9.46 -0.26
N ASN A 361 -10.14 9.84 -0.42
CA ASN A 361 -11.30 9.19 0.19
C ASN A 361 -12.41 9.06 -0.86
N TRP A 362 -12.23 8.19 -1.86
CA TRP A 362 -13.26 7.90 -2.86
C TRP A 362 -14.58 7.47 -2.21
N PRO A 363 -15.73 7.68 -2.87
CA PRO A 363 -17.05 7.38 -2.30
C PRO A 363 -17.25 5.88 -1.94
N SER A 364 -16.51 4.99 -2.59
CA SER A 364 -16.46 3.57 -2.28
C SER A 364 -15.05 3.02 -2.44
N ALA A 365 -14.83 1.75 -2.08
CA ALA A 365 -13.50 1.15 -2.06
C ALA A 365 -12.81 1.16 -3.44
N SER A 366 -13.54 0.91 -4.53
CA SER A 366 -12.95 0.78 -5.87
C SER A 366 -13.92 1.18 -7.00
N PRO A 367 -14.45 2.42 -7.02
CA PRO A 367 -15.42 2.85 -8.01
C PRO A 367 -14.81 3.01 -9.41
N ASP A 368 -15.50 2.50 -10.43
CA ASP A 368 -15.00 2.50 -11.82
C ASP A 368 -14.82 3.91 -12.39
N THR A 369 -15.72 4.85 -12.07
CA THR A 369 -15.63 6.24 -12.52
C THR A 369 -14.30 6.88 -12.11
N GLN A 370 -13.97 6.86 -10.81
CA GLN A 370 -12.74 7.48 -10.33
C GLN A 370 -11.49 6.75 -10.83
N LYS A 371 -11.52 5.41 -10.93
CA LYS A 371 -10.42 4.63 -11.52
C LYS A 371 -10.14 5.05 -12.97
N ASN A 372 -11.18 5.20 -13.79
CA ASN A 372 -11.04 5.57 -15.20
C ASN A 372 -10.53 7.02 -15.34
N GLN A 373 -11.09 7.95 -14.56
CA GLN A 373 -10.64 9.35 -14.52
C GLN A 373 -9.19 9.49 -14.08
N ARG A 374 -8.76 8.72 -13.07
CA ARG A 374 -7.36 8.69 -12.61
C ARG A 374 -6.40 8.32 -13.74
N ILE A 375 -6.72 7.25 -14.47
CA ILE A 375 -5.87 6.79 -15.57
C ILE A 375 -5.83 7.83 -16.70
N ALA A 376 -6.97 8.43 -17.05
CA ALA A 376 -7.01 9.48 -18.05
C ALA A 376 -6.19 10.72 -17.65
N PHE A 377 -6.21 11.10 -16.37
CA PHE A 377 -5.36 12.17 -15.84
C PHE A 377 -3.87 11.81 -15.90
N PHE A 378 -3.47 10.61 -15.49
CA PHE A 378 -2.07 10.16 -15.58
C PHE A 378 -1.57 10.19 -17.03
N GLU A 379 -2.36 9.71 -17.98
CA GLU A 379 -2.02 9.78 -19.41
C GLU A 379 -1.87 11.22 -19.92
N ALA A 380 -2.69 12.15 -19.44
CA ALA A 380 -2.57 13.55 -19.82
C ALA A 380 -1.32 14.22 -19.23
N VAL A 381 -0.95 13.91 -17.98
CA VAL A 381 0.30 14.37 -17.37
C VAL A 381 1.51 13.80 -18.12
N LYS A 382 1.51 12.49 -18.42
CA LYS A 382 2.57 11.84 -19.21
C LYS A 382 2.73 12.49 -20.57
N LYS A 383 1.63 12.68 -21.30
CA LYS A 383 1.64 13.31 -22.62
C LYS A 383 2.17 14.73 -22.57
N TYR A 384 1.80 15.51 -21.55
CA TYR A 384 2.31 16.86 -21.36
C TYR A 384 3.83 16.83 -21.14
N VAL A 385 4.30 16.02 -20.19
CA VAL A 385 5.71 15.89 -19.84
C VAL A 385 6.54 15.41 -21.04
N ALA A 386 6.04 14.45 -21.82
CA ALA A 386 6.72 13.96 -23.01
C ALA A 386 6.81 14.98 -24.16
N ALA A 387 5.89 15.96 -24.18
CA ALA A 387 5.86 17.03 -25.19
C ALA A 387 6.62 18.29 -24.75
N GLU A 388 7.01 18.39 -23.47
CA GLU A 388 7.81 19.51 -23.00
C GLU A 388 9.21 19.47 -23.63
N PRO A 389 9.71 20.62 -24.11
CA PRO A 389 11.09 20.68 -24.62
C PRO A 389 12.09 20.31 -23.51
N PRO A 390 13.21 19.64 -23.85
CA PRO A 390 14.25 19.32 -22.89
C PRO A 390 14.69 20.58 -22.14
N GLN A 391 14.73 20.48 -20.81
CA GLN A 391 15.15 21.59 -19.98
C GLN A 391 16.68 21.72 -20.06
N SER A 392 17.15 22.95 -20.29
CA SER A 392 18.57 23.30 -20.48
C SER A 392 19.39 23.27 -19.20
#